data_AF-A0A9N8W2H5-F1
#
_entry.id   AF-A0A9N8W2H5-F1
#
_cell.length_a   1.000
_cell.length_b   1.000
_cell.length_c   1.000
_cell.angle_alpha   90.00
_cell.angle_beta   90.00
_cell.angle_gamma   90.00
#
_symmetry.space_group_name_H-M   'P 1'
#
loop_
_entity.id
_entity.type
_entity.pdbx_description
1 polymer ?
#
loop_
_entity_poly.entity_id
_entity_poly.type
_entity_poly.pdbx_seq_one_letter_code
_entity_poly.pdbx_strand_id
1 'polypeptide(L)'
;MSSEENQPLLSSPLPSDSSYLPTSRSDIREDKFTLPTPVGPTYFDLGFMWFTVATSGVILFTGTLWWILFQANSSLFLLHPTCMSFALVFVTEGVLLLQRTETVEQKEEGAHTHKWFQIIGLISAICGFAVIVSNKAIHAKEHFYSAHGKAGLTTIILLSIQASFGLVMLVFPSALGGVRQAKAMYKYHRLSGYLGLFLIWLTALGGTQANWTLSQFDHVWVWLLAISLVAIGVGFRVRINKMKIK
;
A
#
# COMPACT_ATOMS: atom_id res chain seq x y z
N MET A 1 14.78 -42.12 -65.95
CA MET A 1 14.05 -42.69 -67.11
C MET A 1 13.53 -44.05 -66.69
N SER A 2 12.24 -44.06 -66.30
CA SER A 2 11.16 -44.89 -66.87
C SER A 2 11.16 -46.32 -66.31
N SER A 3 10.09 -46.88 -65.77
CA SER A 3 8.66 -46.57 -65.92
C SER A 3 7.86 -47.31 -64.83
N GLU A 4 6.94 -46.61 -64.19
CA GLU A 4 5.75 -47.20 -63.56
C GLU A 4 4.81 -47.75 -64.64
N GLU A 5 4.12 -48.87 -64.37
CA GLU A 5 2.74 -49.04 -64.83
C GLU A 5 1.94 -50.08 -63.98
N ASN A 6 0.90 -49.55 -63.33
CA ASN A 6 -0.45 -50.07 -63.04
C ASN A 6 -0.73 -51.52 -62.64
N GLN A 7 -1.54 -51.68 -61.57
CA GLN A 7 -2.86 -52.38 -61.59
C GLN A 7 -3.71 -52.04 -60.32
N PRO A 8 -5.06 -52.18 -60.37
CA PRO A 8 -6.00 -51.26 -59.70
C PRO A 8 -6.78 -51.81 -58.47
N LEU A 9 -7.65 -50.91 -57.97
CA LEU A 9 -8.48 -50.83 -56.76
C LEU A 9 -9.55 -51.92 -56.48
N LEU A 10 -10.03 -51.88 -55.21
CA LEU A 10 -11.19 -52.52 -54.54
C LEU A 10 -10.89 -53.81 -53.77
N SER A 11 -11.26 -54.03 -52.51
CA SER A 11 -12.13 -53.30 -51.56
C SER A 11 -11.97 -53.94 -50.18
N SER A 12 -11.93 -53.14 -49.11
CA SER A 12 -12.28 -53.61 -47.75
C SER A 12 -12.83 -52.45 -46.92
N PRO A 13 -13.72 -52.72 -45.95
CA PRO A 13 -14.76 -51.77 -45.53
C PRO A 13 -14.24 -50.68 -44.59
N LEU A 14 -14.89 -49.51 -44.64
CA LEU A 14 -14.74 -48.42 -43.69
C LEU A 14 -14.96 -48.92 -42.24
N PRO A 15 -14.05 -48.62 -41.29
CA PRO A 15 -14.37 -48.74 -39.88
C PRO A 15 -15.45 -47.72 -39.53
N SER A 16 -16.51 -48.20 -38.91
CA SER A 16 -17.63 -47.42 -38.41
C SER A 16 -17.16 -46.34 -37.42
N ASP A 17 -17.33 -45.09 -37.82
CA ASP A 17 -17.29 -43.93 -36.93
C ASP A 17 -18.37 -44.09 -35.85
N SER A 18 -17.97 -44.50 -34.66
CA SER A 18 -18.72 -44.24 -33.44
C SER A 18 -17.76 -44.10 -32.27
N SER A 19 -17.88 -42.98 -31.56
CA SER A 19 -17.14 -42.58 -30.35
C SER A 19 -15.87 -41.73 -30.51
N TYR A 20 -15.89 -40.74 -31.42
CA TYR A 20 -15.42 -39.41 -31.01
C TYR A 20 -16.47 -38.81 -30.08
N LEU A 21 -16.52 -39.25 -28.82
CA LEU A 21 -17.08 -38.39 -27.78
C LEU A 21 -15.99 -37.36 -27.52
N PRO A 22 -16.14 -36.09 -27.92
CA PRO A 22 -15.31 -35.07 -27.31
C PRO A 22 -15.65 -35.13 -25.83
N THR A 23 -14.68 -35.50 -24.98
CA THR A 23 -14.69 -35.08 -23.59
C THR A 23 -14.46 -33.57 -23.57
N SER A 24 -15.41 -32.83 -24.14
CA SER A 24 -15.63 -31.43 -23.85
C SER A 24 -16.20 -31.40 -22.43
N ARG A 25 -15.34 -31.64 -21.45
CA ARG A 25 -15.24 -30.61 -20.44
C ARG A 25 -14.78 -29.42 -21.25
N SER A 26 -15.75 -28.62 -21.69
CA SER A 26 -15.49 -27.23 -22.02
C SER A 26 -14.53 -26.77 -20.94
N ASP A 27 -13.29 -26.51 -21.36
CA ASP A 27 -12.33 -25.76 -20.59
C ASP A 27 -13.00 -24.39 -20.47
N ILE A 28 -13.98 -24.29 -19.57
CA ILE A 28 -14.51 -23.03 -19.08
C ILE A 28 -13.33 -22.55 -18.25
N ARG A 29 -12.32 -22.04 -18.95
CA ARG A 29 -11.44 -21.03 -18.44
C ARG A 29 -12.42 -19.94 -18.05
N GLU A 30 -12.84 -19.97 -16.79
CA GLU A 30 -13.52 -18.85 -16.20
C GLU A 30 -12.52 -17.73 -16.37
N ASP A 31 -12.75 -16.88 -17.39
CA ASP A 31 -12.01 -15.67 -17.61
C ASP A 31 -12.33 -14.80 -16.40
N LYS A 32 -11.63 -15.05 -15.30
CA LYS A 32 -11.79 -14.35 -14.04
C LYS A 32 -11.55 -12.89 -14.37
N PHE A 33 -12.59 -12.09 -14.17
CA PHE A 33 -12.53 -10.66 -14.40
C PHE A 33 -11.31 -10.08 -13.68
N THR A 34 -10.39 -9.51 -14.47
CA THR A 34 -9.15 -8.91 -13.96
C THR A 34 -9.30 -7.41 -13.89
N LEU A 35 -8.87 -6.85 -12.78
CA LEU A 35 -8.82 -5.42 -12.53
C LEU A 35 -7.39 -4.92 -12.75
N PRO A 36 -7.16 -3.91 -13.61
CA PRO A 36 -5.85 -3.30 -13.75
C PRO A 36 -5.51 -2.52 -12.48
N THR A 37 -4.29 -2.70 -11.98
CA THR A 37 -3.74 -1.89 -10.88
C THR A 37 -2.33 -1.41 -11.24
N PRO A 38 -1.79 -0.37 -10.56
CA PRO A 38 -0.44 0.10 -10.82
C PRO A 38 0.66 -0.96 -10.67
N VAL A 39 0.40 -2.04 -9.91
CA VAL A 39 1.36 -3.13 -9.67
C VAL A 39 1.09 -4.39 -10.51
N GLY A 40 0.17 -4.29 -11.48
CA GLY A 40 -0.27 -5.39 -12.34
C GLY A 40 -1.72 -5.81 -12.13
N PRO A 41 -2.24 -6.75 -12.93
CA PRO A 41 -3.64 -7.19 -12.83
C PRO A 41 -3.90 -7.91 -11.50
N THR A 42 -5.07 -7.68 -10.93
CA THR A 42 -5.59 -8.38 -9.75
C THR A 42 -6.98 -8.95 -10.02
N TYR A 43 -7.50 -9.79 -9.13
CA TYR A 43 -8.84 -10.35 -9.23
C TYR A 43 -9.76 -9.67 -8.21
N PHE A 44 -11.07 -9.64 -8.49
CA PHE A 44 -12.06 -9.21 -7.51
C PHE A 44 -12.26 -10.31 -6.46
N ASP A 45 -11.33 -10.39 -5.50
CA ASP A 45 -11.31 -11.40 -4.45
C ASP A 45 -11.29 -10.75 -3.04
N LEU A 46 -11.26 -11.58 -2.00
CA LEU A 46 -11.39 -11.11 -0.61
C LEU A 46 -10.32 -10.08 -0.21
N GLY A 47 -9.07 -10.23 -0.65
CA GLY A 47 -8.04 -9.25 -0.31
C GLY A 47 -8.00 -8.03 -1.24
N PHE A 48 -8.68 -8.04 -2.39
CA PHE A 48 -9.06 -6.81 -3.09
C PHE A 48 -10.16 -6.07 -2.30
N MET A 49 -11.15 -6.77 -1.75
CA MET A 49 -12.15 -6.12 -0.88
C MET A 49 -11.52 -5.52 0.37
N TRP A 50 -10.56 -6.19 1.01
CA TRP A 50 -9.86 -5.58 2.15
C TRP A 50 -8.96 -4.40 1.75
N PHE A 51 -8.43 -4.40 0.52
CA PHE A 51 -7.73 -3.24 -0.04
C PHE A 51 -8.67 -2.05 -0.16
N THR A 52 -9.85 -2.25 -0.77
CA THR A 52 -10.85 -1.18 -0.92
C THR A 52 -11.36 -0.69 0.43
N VAL A 53 -11.59 -1.56 1.40
CA VAL A 53 -11.96 -1.16 2.78
C VAL A 53 -10.90 -0.24 3.39
N ALA A 54 -9.62 -0.59 3.29
CA ALA A 54 -8.55 0.26 3.82
C ALA A 54 -8.51 1.61 3.10
N THR A 55 -8.52 1.62 1.77
CA THR A 55 -8.50 2.84 0.96
C THR A 55 -9.72 3.73 1.20
N SER A 56 -10.91 3.15 1.42
CA SER A 56 -12.10 3.91 1.82
C SER A 56 -11.92 4.61 3.16
N GLY A 57 -11.24 3.97 4.13
CA GLY A 57 -10.86 4.60 5.38
C GLY A 57 -9.88 5.77 5.18
N VAL A 58 -8.88 5.60 4.30
CA VAL A 58 -7.95 6.68 3.92
C VAL A 58 -8.72 7.86 3.35
N ILE A 59 -9.58 7.61 2.35
CA ILE A 59 -10.38 8.64 1.67
C ILE A 59 -11.32 9.33 2.64
N LEU A 60 -11.98 8.59 3.54
CA LEU A 60 -12.87 9.19 4.53
C LEU A 60 -12.10 10.13 5.46
N PHE A 61 -10.93 9.72 5.96
CA PHE A 61 -10.11 10.55 6.84
C PHE A 61 -9.62 11.81 6.12
N THR A 62 -8.94 11.64 4.98
CA THR A 62 -8.31 12.78 4.28
C THR A 62 -9.33 13.64 3.56
N GLY A 63 -10.41 13.09 3.03
CA GLY A 63 -11.52 13.83 2.45
C GLY A 63 -12.22 14.71 3.48
N THR A 64 -12.49 14.19 4.69
CA THR A 64 -13.03 15.00 5.79
C THR A 64 -12.08 16.12 6.17
N LEU A 65 -10.78 15.82 6.28
CA LEU A 65 -9.77 16.84 6.57
C LEU A 65 -9.68 17.90 5.48
N TRP A 66 -9.66 17.52 4.20
CA TRP A 66 -9.59 18.46 3.08
C TRP A 66 -10.84 19.33 2.99
N TRP A 67 -12.01 18.78 3.28
CA TRP A 67 -13.25 19.54 3.40
C TRP A 67 -13.16 20.61 4.50
N ILE A 68 -12.61 20.28 5.67
CA ILE A 68 -12.35 21.24 6.76
C ILE A 68 -11.36 22.32 6.31
N LEU A 69 -10.24 21.91 5.70
CA LEU A 69 -9.18 22.83 5.27
C LEU A 69 -9.66 23.79 4.18
N PHE A 70 -10.55 23.34 3.29
CA PHE A 70 -11.13 24.17 2.23
C PHE A 70 -12.01 25.31 2.78
N GLN A 71 -12.65 25.10 3.94
CA GLN A 71 -13.50 26.10 4.59
C GLN A 71 -12.74 27.01 5.56
N ALA A 72 -11.52 26.62 5.95
CA ALA A 72 -10.74 27.35 6.93
C ALA A 72 -10.11 28.62 6.34
N ASN A 73 -9.99 29.65 7.18
CA ASN A 73 -9.24 30.86 6.82
C ASN A 73 -7.76 30.53 6.56
N SER A 74 -7.22 31.04 5.46
CA SER A 74 -5.83 30.85 5.05
C SER A 74 -4.86 31.18 6.18
N SER A 75 -4.03 30.20 6.53
CA SER A 75 -2.94 30.37 7.49
C SER A 75 -1.80 29.41 7.17
N LEU A 76 -0.58 29.77 7.57
CA LEU A 76 0.59 28.89 7.43
C LEU A 76 0.38 27.54 8.12
N PHE A 77 -0.38 27.53 9.22
CA PHE A 77 -0.76 26.31 9.93
C PHE A 77 -1.46 25.30 9.03
N LEU A 78 -2.32 25.70 8.08
CA LEU A 78 -3.09 24.77 7.23
C LEU A 78 -2.21 23.87 6.36
N LEU A 79 -0.98 24.28 6.05
CA LEU A 79 -0.04 23.46 5.30
C LEU A 79 0.41 22.22 6.09
N HIS A 80 0.44 22.30 7.43
CA HIS A 80 0.80 21.14 8.27
C HIS A 80 -0.17 19.95 8.09
N PRO A 81 -1.48 20.08 8.41
CA PRO A 81 -2.43 18.99 8.19
C PRO A 81 -2.57 18.61 6.71
N THR A 82 -2.42 19.56 5.78
CA THR A 82 -2.37 19.26 4.33
C THR A 82 -1.24 18.29 4.02
N CYS A 83 0.02 18.64 4.34
CA CYS A 83 1.17 17.80 4.07
C CYS A 83 1.12 16.46 4.83
N MET A 84 0.64 16.45 6.08
CA MET A 84 0.46 15.21 6.85
C MET A 84 -0.61 14.29 6.24
N SER A 85 -1.66 14.86 5.64
CA SER A 85 -2.67 14.05 4.93
C SER A 85 -2.11 13.37 3.68
N PHE A 86 -1.24 14.05 2.92
CA PHE A 86 -0.52 13.42 1.82
C PHE A 86 0.41 12.32 2.31
N ALA A 87 1.11 12.54 3.43
CA ALA A 87 1.92 11.50 4.06
C ALA A 87 1.06 10.27 4.41
N LEU A 88 -0.12 10.44 5.01
CA LEU A 88 -1.03 9.32 5.30
C LEU A 88 -1.45 8.56 4.04
N VAL A 89 -1.83 9.26 2.97
CA VAL A 89 -2.21 8.63 1.69
C VAL A 89 -1.06 7.81 1.14
N PHE A 90 0.09 8.44 0.88
CA PHE A 90 1.19 7.77 0.18
C PHE A 90 1.82 6.66 1.03
N VAL A 91 2.00 6.86 2.34
CA VAL A 91 2.56 5.82 3.22
C VAL A 91 1.62 4.60 3.26
N THR A 92 0.30 4.83 3.42
CA THR A 92 -0.68 3.75 3.54
C THR A 92 -0.86 3.01 2.21
N GLU A 93 -1.10 3.73 1.12
CA GLU A 93 -1.31 3.13 -0.21
C GLU A 93 -0.05 2.39 -0.70
N GLY A 94 1.14 2.93 -0.41
CA GLY A 94 2.40 2.24 -0.72
C GLY A 94 2.53 0.91 0.02
N VAL A 95 2.05 0.81 1.26
CA VAL A 95 2.00 -0.47 2.00
C VAL A 95 0.94 -1.40 1.42
N LEU A 96 -0.26 -0.88 1.13
CA LEU A 96 -1.38 -1.65 0.62
C LEU A 96 -1.06 -2.29 -0.75
N LEU A 97 -0.42 -1.57 -1.66
CA LEU A 97 -0.05 -2.10 -2.98
C LEU A 97 0.99 -3.22 -2.87
N LEU A 98 1.92 -3.14 -1.92
CA LEU A 98 2.96 -4.16 -1.73
C LEU A 98 2.47 -5.43 -0.99
N GLN A 99 1.40 -5.36 -0.18
CA GLN A 99 0.94 -6.47 0.66
C GLN A 99 0.62 -7.75 -0.13
N ARG A 100 0.18 -7.62 -1.39
CA ARG A 100 -0.43 -8.71 -2.15
C ARG A 100 0.11 -8.93 -3.56
N THR A 101 1.42 -8.77 -3.71
CA THR A 101 2.14 -9.16 -4.93
C THR A 101 2.40 -10.68 -4.96
N GLU A 102 2.14 -11.32 -6.10
CA GLU A 102 2.17 -12.78 -6.24
C GLU A 102 3.25 -13.25 -7.23
N THR A 103 3.25 -12.72 -8.45
CA THR A 103 4.27 -13.04 -9.47
C THR A 103 5.60 -12.36 -9.17
N VAL A 104 6.65 -12.67 -9.94
CA VAL A 104 7.95 -12.02 -9.80
C VAL A 104 7.84 -10.56 -10.25
N GLU A 105 7.19 -10.34 -11.38
CA GLU A 105 6.98 -9.03 -12.00
C GLU A 105 6.16 -8.13 -11.08
N GLN A 106 5.08 -8.65 -10.49
CA GLN A 106 4.28 -7.90 -9.51
C GLN A 106 5.08 -7.54 -8.27
N LYS A 107 6.00 -8.40 -7.81
CA LYS A 107 6.83 -8.10 -6.62
C LYS A 107 7.85 -7.01 -6.92
N GLU A 108 8.42 -7.02 -8.11
CA GLU A 108 9.35 -5.99 -8.56
C GLU A 108 8.64 -4.65 -8.71
N GLU A 109 7.52 -4.62 -9.44
CA GLU A 109 6.75 -3.39 -9.63
C GLU A 109 6.16 -2.90 -8.31
N GLY A 110 5.63 -3.79 -7.47
CA GLY A 110 5.12 -3.43 -6.15
C GLY A 110 6.21 -2.87 -5.23
N ALA A 111 7.44 -3.40 -5.29
CA ALA A 111 8.57 -2.84 -4.53
C ALA A 111 8.98 -1.46 -5.06
N HIS A 112 8.95 -1.27 -6.39
CA HIS A 112 9.24 0.01 -7.04
C HIS A 112 8.20 1.08 -6.68
N THR A 113 6.92 0.74 -6.81
CA THR A 113 5.79 1.59 -6.44
C THR A 113 5.83 1.92 -4.95
N HIS A 114 6.04 0.93 -4.08
CA HIS A 114 6.18 1.14 -2.64
C HIS A 114 7.28 2.15 -2.32
N LYS A 115 8.48 1.98 -2.88
CA LYS A 115 9.61 2.89 -2.68
C LYS A 115 9.24 4.34 -2.99
N TRP A 116 8.64 4.60 -4.16
CA TRP A 116 8.27 5.96 -4.55
C TRP A 116 7.18 6.56 -3.65
N PHE A 117 6.17 5.76 -3.30
CA PHE A 117 5.13 6.18 -2.37
C PHE A 117 5.72 6.53 -1.00
N GLN A 118 6.64 5.71 -0.46
CA GLN A 118 7.29 6.03 0.81
C GLN A 118 8.17 7.28 0.73
N ILE A 119 8.87 7.53 -0.39
CA ILE A 119 9.65 8.75 -0.60
C ILE A 119 8.74 9.99 -0.59
N ILE A 120 7.66 9.97 -1.39
CA ILE A 120 6.71 11.09 -1.47
C ILE A 120 6.03 11.32 -0.11
N GLY A 121 5.63 10.24 0.56
CA GLY A 121 5.05 10.30 1.90
C GLY A 121 6.00 10.89 2.93
N LEU A 122 7.28 10.48 2.93
CA LEU A 122 8.29 11.00 3.85
C LEU A 122 8.60 12.47 3.59
N ILE A 123 8.76 12.88 2.32
CA ILE A 123 8.94 14.30 1.96
C ILE A 123 7.75 15.12 2.46
N SER A 124 6.52 14.63 2.24
CA SER A 124 5.30 15.29 2.71
C SER A 124 5.30 15.43 4.24
N ALA A 125 5.67 14.39 4.98
CA ALA A 125 5.77 14.44 6.44
C ALA A 125 6.84 15.45 6.91
N ILE A 126 8.02 15.47 6.29
CA ILE A 126 9.08 16.43 6.61
C ILE A 126 8.63 17.86 6.33
N CYS A 127 7.99 18.13 5.19
CA CYS A 127 7.44 19.45 4.85
C CYS A 127 6.39 19.88 5.88
N GLY A 128 5.42 19.01 6.20
CA GLY A 128 4.39 19.32 7.18
C GLY A 128 4.97 19.59 8.57
N PHE A 129 6.03 18.87 8.94
CA PHE A 129 6.73 19.06 10.21
C PHE A 129 7.53 20.37 10.25
N ALA A 130 8.28 20.67 9.19
CA ALA A 130 9.01 21.92 9.05
C ALA A 130 8.07 23.12 9.14
N VAL A 131 6.91 23.05 8.46
CA VAL A 131 5.92 24.13 8.51
C VAL A 131 5.35 24.33 9.91
N ILE A 132 4.97 23.27 10.65
CA ILE A 132 4.42 23.45 11.99
C ILE A 132 5.47 23.99 12.98
N VAL A 133 6.74 23.60 12.84
CA VAL A 133 7.84 24.15 13.61
C VAL A 133 8.00 25.64 13.31
N SER A 134 8.10 26.03 12.04
CA SER A 134 8.21 27.44 11.64
C SER A 134 7.01 28.27 12.09
N ASN A 135 5.79 27.75 11.93
CA ASN A 135 4.58 28.42 12.38
C ASN A 135 4.58 28.66 13.90
N LYS A 136 5.05 27.70 14.70
CA LYS A 136 5.17 27.87 16.15
C LYS A 136 6.23 28.90 16.53
N ALA A 137 7.38 28.89 15.84
CA ALA A 137 8.46 29.86 16.06
C ALA A 137 7.99 31.29 15.79
N ILE A 138 7.29 31.52 14.67
CA ILE A 138 6.74 32.84 14.29
C ILE A 138 5.78 33.38 15.35
N HIS A 139 4.99 32.51 15.99
CA HIS A 139 4.00 32.90 17.00
C HIS A 139 4.51 32.73 18.45
N ALA A 140 5.82 32.53 18.65
CA ALA A 140 6.44 32.31 19.96
C ALA A 140 5.73 31.22 20.82
N LYS A 141 5.25 30.15 20.18
CA LYS A 141 4.57 29.04 20.84
C LYS A 141 5.55 27.93 21.21
N GLU A 142 5.30 27.27 22.34
CA GLU A 142 6.10 26.12 22.75
C GLU A 142 6.07 24.98 21.72
N HIS A 143 7.23 24.36 21.53
CA HIS A 143 7.44 23.22 20.65
C HIS A 143 7.34 21.92 21.44
N PHE A 144 6.77 20.87 20.83
CA PHE A 144 6.71 19.52 21.39
C PHE A 144 6.06 19.41 22.79
N TYR A 145 5.19 20.35 23.15
CA TYR A 145 4.50 20.34 24.44
C TYR A 145 3.44 19.24 24.51
N SER A 146 2.59 19.14 23.48
CA SER A 146 1.46 18.21 23.45
C SER A 146 1.89 16.77 23.16
N ALA A 147 1.04 15.81 23.58
CA ALA A 147 1.21 14.39 23.26
C ALA A 147 1.31 14.14 21.74
N HIS A 148 0.44 14.79 20.95
CA HIS A 148 0.51 14.75 19.49
C HIS A 148 1.86 15.27 18.94
N GLY A 149 2.36 16.40 19.46
CA GLY A 149 3.64 16.96 19.02
C GLY A 149 4.83 16.04 19.29
N LYS A 150 4.86 15.39 20.46
CA LYS A 150 5.89 14.40 20.82
C LYS A 150 5.77 13.14 19.95
N ALA A 151 4.57 12.58 19.83
CA ALA A 151 4.29 11.41 19.01
C ALA A 151 4.62 11.64 17.52
N GLY A 152 4.32 12.82 17.00
CA GLY A 152 4.64 13.20 15.63
C GLY A 152 6.14 13.26 15.35
N LEU A 153 6.93 13.88 16.25
CA LEU A 153 8.39 13.87 16.14
C LEU A 153 8.95 12.45 16.17
N THR A 154 8.53 11.63 17.14
CA THR A 154 8.94 10.23 17.24
C THR A 154 8.60 9.46 15.97
N THR A 155 7.38 9.61 15.46
CA THR A 155 6.91 8.92 14.25
C THR A 155 7.76 9.28 13.03
N ILE A 156 8.05 10.57 12.81
CA ILE A 156 8.84 11.02 11.66
C ILE A 156 10.28 10.49 11.75
N ILE A 157 10.89 10.47 12.93
CA ILE A 157 12.22 9.88 13.13
C ILE A 157 12.20 8.40 12.76
N LEU A 158 11.22 7.64 13.28
CA LEU A 158 11.11 6.20 13.00
C LEU A 158 10.82 5.92 11.53
N LEU A 159 9.97 6.70 10.87
CA LEU A 159 9.70 6.57 9.43
C LEU A 159 10.93 6.92 8.59
N SER A 160 11.73 7.90 9.00
CA SER A 160 12.99 8.24 8.34
C SER A 160 13.97 7.08 8.44
N ILE A 161 14.16 6.51 9.63
CA ILE A 161 15.00 5.32 9.84
C ILE A 161 14.49 4.13 9.00
N GLN A 162 13.18 3.90 9.00
CA GLN A 162 12.54 2.83 8.25
C GLN A 162 12.77 2.97 6.73
N ALA A 163 12.63 4.19 6.20
CA ALA A 163 12.86 4.49 4.80
C ALA A 163 14.34 4.33 4.42
N SER A 164 15.27 4.83 5.24
CA SER A 164 16.71 4.64 5.04
C SER A 164 17.09 3.17 5.08
N PHE A 165 16.55 2.39 6.02
CA PHE A 165 16.78 0.96 6.10
C PHE A 165 16.29 0.23 4.85
N GLY A 166 15.07 0.53 4.38
CA GLY A 166 14.54 -0.01 3.13
C GLY A 166 15.40 0.34 1.92
N LEU A 167 15.88 1.58 1.84
CA LEU A 167 16.74 2.03 0.75
C LEU A 167 18.10 1.31 0.73
N VAL A 168 18.74 1.16 1.89
CA VAL A 168 20.01 0.41 2.02
C VAL A 168 19.83 -1.04 1.59
N MET A 169 18.73 -1.69 1.98
CA MET A 169 18.44 -3.07 1.59
C MET A 169 18.28 -3.25 0.07
N LEU A 170 17.73 -2.24 -0.61
CA LEU A 170 17.49 -2.27 -2.06
C LEU A 170 18.72 -1.88 -2.89
N VAL A 171 19.45 -0.84 -2.47
CA VAL A 171 20.50 -0.20 -3.28
C VAL A 171 21.90 -0.65 -2.87
N PHE A 172 22.11 -0.94 -1.59
CA PHE A 172 23.43 -1.26 -1.03
C PHE A 172 23.42 -2.59 -0.27
N PRO A 173 23.00 -3.71 -0.89
CA PRO A 173 22.92 -5.01 -0.19
C PRO A 173 24.27 -5.49 0.33
N SER A 174 25.39 -5.07 -0.27
CA SER A 174 26.75 -5.35 0.21
C SER A 174 27.01 -4.81 1.61
N ALA A 175 26.45 -3.65 1.97
CA ALA A 175 26.55 -3.07 3.31
C ALA A 175 25.87 -3.93 4.39
N LEU A 176 24.96 -4.82 3.98
CA LEU A 176 24.26 -5.76 4.87
C LEU A 176 24.83 -7.20 4.78
N GLY A 177 26.01 -7.37 4.17
CA GLY A 177 26.64 -8.69 4.01
C GLY A 177 26.22 -9.44 2.75
N GLY A 178 25.55 -8.77 1.80
CA GLY A 178 25.17 -9.31 0.49
C GLY A 178 23.65 -9.47 0.32
N VAL A 179 23.24 -9.83 -0.91
CA VAL A 179 21.82 -9.91 -1.31
C VAL A 179 21.02 -10.89 -0.45
N ARG A 180 21.63 -12.01 -0.06
CA ARG A 180 20.96 -13.03 0.76
C ARG A 180 20.62 -12.49 2.16
N GLN A 181 21.57 -11.81 2.80
CA GLN A 181 21.42 -11.21 4.11
C GLN A 181 20.43 -10.04 4.07
N ALA A 182 20.52 -9.17 3.06
CA ALA A 182 19.55 -8.10 2.83
C ALA A 182 18.11 -8.64 2.70
N LYS A 183 17.90 -9.71 1.92
CA LYS A 183 16.58 -10.37 1.80
C LYS A 183 16.10 -10.97 3.13
N ALA A 184 17.01 -11.50 3.95
CA ALA A 184 16.67 -12.01 5.28
C ALA A 184 16.16 -10.91 6.23
N MET A 185 16.54 -9.65 5.99
CA MET A 185 16.09 -8.50 6.77
C MET A 185 14.67 -8.01 6.43
N TYR A 186 14.05 -8.48 5.32
CA TYR A 186 12.70 -8.06 4.94
C TYR A 186 11.63 -8.35 6.00
N LYS A 187 11.82 -9.36 6.85
CA LYS A 187 10.90 -9.65 7.96
C LYS A 187 10.90 -8.53 9.01
N TYR A 188 12.08 -7.98 9.33
CA TYR A 188 12.23 -6.89 10.30
C TYR A 188 11.71 -5.59 9.69
N HIS A 189 12.12 -5.26 8.46
CA HIS A 189 11.61 -4.10 7.73
C HIS A 189 10.08 -4.12 7.66
N ARG A 190 9.47 -5.28 7.39
CA ARG A 190 8.02 -5.40 7.35
C ARG A 190 7.36 -5.17 8.72
N LEU A 191 7.90 -5.77 9.77
CA LEU A 191 7.36 -5.64 11.12
C LEU A 191 7.45 -4.19 11.61
N SER A 192 8.64 -3.57 11.52
CA SER A 192 8.84 -2.17 11.88
C SER A 192 8.03 -1.23 10.99
N GLY A 193 7.82 -1.58 9.72
CA GLY A 193 6.96 -0.86 8.79
C GLY A 193 5.50 -0.83 9.23
N TYR A 194 4.95 -1.96 9.68
CA TYR A 194 3.59 -2.00 10.25
C TYR A 194 3.47 -1.21 11.56
N LEU A 195 4.50 -1.25 12.41
CA LEU A 195 4.56 -0.42 13.60
C LEU A 195 4.58 1.08 13.23
N GLY A 196 5.39 1.47 12.25
CA GLY A 196 5.43 2.85 11.74
C GLY A 196 4.08 3.29 11.16
N LEU A 197 3.41 2.42 10.41
CA LEU A 197 2.07 2.67 9.89
C LEU A 197 1.05 2.85 11.03
N PHE A 198 1.10 2.01 12.06
CA PHE A 198 0.24 2.19 13.23
C PHE A 198 0.49 3.54 13.92
N LEU A 199 1.76 3.90 14.12
CA LEU A 199 2.14 5.14 14.81
C LEU A 199 1.74 6.41 14.04
N ILE A 200 1.83 6.43 12.71
CA ILE A 200 1.40 7.60 11.92
C ILE A 200 -0.12 7.79 11.98
N TRP A 201 -0.90 6.71 11.95
CA TRP A 201 -2.36 6.78 12.11
C TRP A 201 -2.77 7.17 13.53
N LEU A 202 -2.09 6.66 14.56
CA LEU A 202 -2.33 7.06 15.95
C LEU A 202 -1.97 8.54 16.19
N THR A 203 -0.87 9.00 15.59
CA THR A 203 -0.46 10.40 15.64
C THR A 203 -1.48 11.31 14.95
N ALA A 204 -1.99 10.88 13.80
CA ALA A 204 -3.04 11.59 13.07
C ALA A 204 -4.32 11.72 13.90
N LEU A 205 -4.76 10.64 14.56
CA LEU A 205 -5.88 10.69 15.51
C LEU A 205 -5.64 11.72 16.61
N GLY A 206 -4.46 11.71 17.23
CA GLY A 206 -4.09 12.73 18.22
C GLY A 206 -4.14 14.16 17.68
N GLY A 207 -3.84 14.34 16.39
CA GLY A 207 -3.94 15.64 15.70
C GLY A 207 -5.38 16.12 15.57
N THR A 208 -6.33 15.21 15.34
CA THR A 208 -7.77 15.55 15.28
C THR A 208 -8.33 16.08 16.60
N GLN A 209 -7.64 15.79 17.71
CA GLN A 209 -8.02 16.23 19.05
C GLN A 209 -7.40 17.58 19.43
N ALA A 210 -6.66 18.23 18.52
CA ALA A 210 -6.17 19.58 18.75
C ALA A 210 -7.33 20.57 18.79
N ASN A 211 -7.26 21.58 19.68
CA ASN A 211 -8.30 22.59 19.86
C ASN A 211 -8.76 23.24 18.55
N TRP A 212 -7.82 23.49 17.62
CA TRP A 212 -8.16 24.05 16.31
C TRP A 212 -9.01 23.08 15.48
N THR A 213 -8.66 21.79 15.43
CA THR A 213 -9.44 20.81 14.66
C THR A 213 -10.81 20.59 15.29
N LEU A 214 -10.88 20.46 16.62
CA LEU A 214 -12.16 20.33 17.33
C LEU A 214 -13.07 21.55 17.14
N SER A 215 -12.51 22.76 17.01
CA SER A 215 -13.33 23.95 16.72
C SER A 215 -13.86 24.00 15.29
N GLN A 216 -13.26 23.25 14.36
CA GLN A 216 -13.79 23.10 13.00
C GLN A 216 -14.71 21.88 12.85
N PHE A 217 -14.41 20.79 13.56
CA PHE A 217 -15.07 19.50 13.41
C PHE A 217 -14.88 18.61 14.64
N ASP A 218 -15.94 18.46 15.44
CA ASP A 218 -15.97 17.76 16.73
C ASP A 218 -16.51 16.32 16.64
N HIS A 219 -16.82 15.82 15.44
CA HIS A 219 -17.44 14.52 15.23
C HIS A 219 -16.40 13.38 15.28
N VAL A 220 -15.92 13.06 16.48
CA VAL A 220 -14.84 12.08 16.71
C VAL A 220 -15.11 10.70 16.08
N TRP A 221 -16.37 10.30 16.00
CA TRP A 221 -16.78 9.01 15.43
C TRP A 221 -16.37 8.86 13.96
N VAL A 222 -16.28 9.94 13.18
CA VAL A 222 -15.83 9.91 11.77
C VAL A 222 -14.35 9.53 11.71
N TRP A 223 -13.53 10.14 12.56
CA TRP A 223 -12.10 9.84 12.65
C TRP A 223 -11.86 8.39 13.09
N LEU A 224 -12.63 7.92 14.08
CA LEU A 224 -12.54 6.54 14.58
C LEU A 224 -13.01 5.53 13.54
N LEU A 225 -14.09 5.81 12.81
CA LEU A 225 -14.57 4.96 11.72
C LEU A 225 -13.50 4.84 10.62
N ALA A 226 -12.96 5.98 10.17
CA ALA A 226 -11.95 6.01 9.12
C ALA A 226 -10.69 5.20 9.50
N ILE A 227 -10.16 5.40 10.70
CA ILE A 227 -8.99 4.66 11.20
C ILE A 227 -9.32 3.17 11.40
N SER A 228 -10.53 2.84 11.84
CA SER A 228 -10.96 1.44 12.00
C SER A 228 -10.99 0.72 10.65
N LEU A 229 -11.51 1.36 9.61
CA LEU A 229 -11.51 0.82 8.25
C LEU A 229 -10.08 0.57 7.75
N VAL A 230 -9.16 1.52 7.97
CA VAL A 230 -7.73 1.35 7.64
C VAL A 230 -7.13 0.17 8.42
N ALA A 231 -7.31 0.14 9.74
CA ALA A 231 -6.74 -0.89 10.61
C ALA A 231 -7.25 -2.30 10.24
N ILE A 232 -8.56 -2.43 10.00
CA ILE A 232 -9.19 -3.68 9.57
C ILE A 232 -8.67 -4.12 8.21
N GLY A 233 -8.72 -3.24 7.20
CA GLY A 233 -8.31 -3.58 5.83
C GLY A 233 -6.81 -3.90 5.72
N VAL A 234 -5.95 -3.17 6.45
CA VAL A 234 -4.52 -3.50 6.56
C VAL A 234 -4.33 -4.83 7.28
N GLY A 235 -4.97 -5.01 8.44
CA GLY A 235 -4.84 -6.16 9.32
C GLY A 235 -5.16 -7.49 8.63
N PHE A 236 -6.30 -7.57 7.93
CA PHE A 236 -6.70 -8.76 7.18
C PHE A 236 -5.78 -9.09 6.00
N ARG A 237 -4.92 -8.17 5.57
CA ARG A 237 -3.92 -8.36 4.50
C ARG A 237 -2.52 -8.65 5.04
N VAL A 238 -2.31 -8.63 6.36
CA VAL A 238 -1.01 -8.94 6.98
C VAL A 238 -0.69 -10.44 6.83
N ARG A 239 0.44 -10.73 6.18
CA ARG A 239 0.94 -12.11 6.05
C ARG A 239 1.91 -12.44 7.18
N ILE A 240 1.39 -12.90 8.33
CA ILE A 240 2.17 -13.23 9.55
C ILE A 240 3.31 -14.21 9.25
N ASN A 241 3.09 -15.17 8.35
CA ASN A 241 4.12 -16.13 7.93
C ASN A 241 5.40 -15.49 7.36
N LYS A 242 5.33 -14.25 6.86
CA LYS A 242 6.47 -13.50 6.34
C LYS A 242 7.22 -12.69 7.43
N MET A 243 6.81 -12.79 8.69
CA MET A 243 7.36 -12.04 9.84
C MET A 243 7.85 -12.93 10.98
N LYS A 244 8.08 -14.23 10.74
CA LYS A 244 8.53 -15.15 11.79
C LYS A 244 9.92 -14.74 12.30
N ILE A 245 9.98 -14.30 13.56
CA ILE A 245 11.22 -14.11 14.31
C ILE A 245 11.48 -15.46 15.01
N LYS A 246 12.66 -16.02 14.78
CA LYS A 246 13.15 -17.19 15.52
C LYS A 246 13.94 -16.68 16.72
#